data_AF-A0A9E0SWP5-F1
#
_entry.id   AF-A0A9E0SWP5-F1
#
_cell.length_a   1.000
_cell.length_b   1.000
_cell.length_c   1.000
_cell.angle_alpha   90.00
_cell.angle_beta   90.00
_cell.angle_gamma   90.00
#
_symmetry.space_group_name_H-M   'P 1'
#
loop_
_entity.id
_entity.type
_entity.pdbx_description
1 polymer ?
#
loop_
_entity_poly.entity_id
_entity_poly.type
_entity_poly.pdbx_seq_one_letter_code
_entity_poly.pdbx_strand_id
1 'polypeptide(L)'
;MNQVSLISGLRSERPVPSADAPRPMSFAVLRNTHEAFRTSIRLQEQALVLDDPISFRTEWQGFRRALAVHVAMEEAMFDVLDEVGNGALQASRTGAEHDEDERSAARVDAALAAGDLSMLFAAWTTWHGRHLRHLANEEQIVTPLTMKTGATPQARGRVVHDRILTPTEGLPDFDWSVGWVVRLLGEFGSTAQPPRVATRVYAWGLQNACSRSQWRRLRPVVQSHCAPEIWDEMASQFGLDGEGAIG
;
A
#
# COMPACT_ATOMS: atom_id res chain seq x y z
N MET A 1 27.99 -12.29 61.52
CA MET A 1 28.07 -12.32 60.04
C MET A 1 26.67 -12.58 59.52
N ASN A 2 25.93 -11.53 59.15
CA ASN A 2 24.57 -11.65 58.61
C ASN A 2 24.59 -11.24 57.13
N GLN A 3 24.30 -12.19 56.24
CA GLN A 3 23.95 -11.92 54.86
C GLN A 3 22.47 -11.55 54.79
N VAL A 4 22.16 -10.38 54.25
CA VAL A 4 20.80 -10.00 53.85
C VAL A 4 20.74 -10.06 52.33
N SER A 5 19.84 -10.91 51.85
CA SER A 5 19.47 -11.08 50.45
C SER A 5 18.49 -9.98 50.04
N LEU A 6 18.72 -9.34 48.89
CA LEU A 6 17.73 -8.47 48.23
C LEU A 6 17.71 -8.80 46.74
N ILE A 7 16.80 -9.70 46.37
CA ILE A 7 16.33 -9.86 44.99
C ILE A 7 15.32 -8.75 44.75
N SER A 8 15.74 -7.68 44.09
CA SER A 8 14.83 -6.66 43.56
C SER A 8 14.27 -7.15 42.24
N GLY A 9 13.02 -7.61 42.25
CA GLY A 9 12.28 -7.96 41.06
C GLY A 9 11.98 -6.73 40.22
N LEU A 10 12.61 -6.63 39.05
CA LEU A 10 12.20 -5.70 38.00
C LEU A 10 10.85 -6.17 37.44
N ARG A 11 9.76 -5.61 37.99
CA ARG A 11 8.47 -5.63 37.31
C ARG A 11 8.59 -4.77 36.06
N SER A 12 8.54 -5.41 34.90
CA SER A 12 8.33 -4.74 33.62
C SER A 12 6.94 -4.10 33.66
N GLU A 13 6.91 -2.78 33.87
CA GLU A 13 5.69 -1.99 33.76
C GLU A 13 5.29 -1.92 32.28
N ARG A 14 4.09 -2.41 31.95
CA ARG A 14 3.52 -2.24 30.61
C ARG A 14 3.32 -0.75 30.35
N PRO A 15 3.71 -0.23 29.18
CA PRO A 15 3.51 1.17 28.86
C PRO A 15 2.02 1.52 28.88
N VAL A 16 1.71 2.66 29.53
CA VAL A 16 0.38 3.25 29.57
C VAL A 16 0.04 3.76 28.15
N PRO A 17 -1.13 3.39 27.57
CA PRO A 17 -1.53 3.88 26.25
C PRO A 17 -1.62 5.42 26.25
N SER A 18 -1.04 6.05 25.24
CA SER A 18 -1.20 7.49 24.96
C SER A 18 -2.68 7.86 24.85
N ALA A 19 -3.05 9.03 25.39
CA ALA A 19 -4.43 9.54 25.44
C ALA A 19 -5.07 9.76 24.06
N ASP A 20 -4.27 9.85 23.00
CA ASP A 20 -4.73 9.76 21.61
C ASP A 20 -4.04 8.56 20.95
N ALA A 21 -4.62 7.38 21.15
CA ALA A 21 -4.30 6.26 20.28
C ALA A 21 -4.53 6.71 18.83
N PRO A 22 -3.58 6.47 17.91
CA PRO A 22 -3.74 6.95 16.56
C PRO A 22 -5.05 6.40 15.96
N ARG A 23 -5.61 7.09 14.97
CA ARG A 23 -6.88 6.67 14.37
C ARG A 23 -6.61 5.82 13.14
N PRO A 24 -7.34 4.71 12.93
CA PRO A 24 -7.22 3.94 11.71
C PRO A 24 -7.48 4.79 10.46
N MET A 25 -6.63 4.65 9.45
CA MET A 25 -6.79 5.30 8.15
C MET A 25 -6.93 4.21 7.09
N SER A 26 -8.11 3.59 6.97
CA SER A 26 -8.30 2.43 6.07
C SER A 26 -8.00 2.74 4.59
N PHE A 27 -8.26 3.97 4.13
CA PHE A 27 -7.86 4.42 2.79
C PHE A 27 -6.33 4.55 2.61
N ALA A 28 -5.55 4.49 3.69
CA ALA A 28 -4.09 4.46 3.60
C ALA A 28 -3.57 3.17 2.93
N VAL A 29 -4.38 2.12 2.80
CA VAL A 29 -4.04 0.93 2.01
C VAL A 29 -3.76 1.33 0.55
N LEU A 30 -4.65 2.12 -0.06
CA LEU A 30 -4.48 2.58 -1.45
C LEU A 30 -3.35 3.61 -1.55
N ARG A 31 -3.36 4.64 -0.70
CA ARG A 31 -2.33 5.69 -0.72
C ARG A 31 -0.92 5.16 -0.49
N ASN A 32 -0.72 4.22 0.43
CA ASN A 32 0.62 3.64 0.63
C ASN A 32 1.00 2.62 -0.45
N THR A 33 0.03 2.10 -1.21
CA THR A 33 0.34 1.33 -2.43
C THR A 33 0.96 2.25 -3.50
N HIS A 34 0.52 3.52 -3.61
CA HIS A 34 1.19 4.51 -4.48
C HIS A 34 2.64 4.76 -4.04
N GLU A 35 2.93 4.76 -2.75
CA GLU A 35 4.30 4.91 -2.25
C GLU A 35 5.18 3.69 -2.59
N ALA A 36 4.60 2.48 -2.59
CA ALA A 36 5.28 1.29 -3.09
C ALA A 36 5.51 1.37 -4.61
N PHE A 37 4.56 1.90 -5.39
CA PHE A 37 4.77 2.18 -6.83
C PHE A 37 5.89 3.18 -7.08
N ARG A 38 5.93 4.30 -6.36
CA ARG A 38 7.04 5.28 -6.45
C ARG A 38 8.39 4.64 -6.12
N THR A 39 8.43 3.75 -5.14
CA THR A 39 9.63 2.98 -4.81
C THR A 39 10.03 2.05 -5.95
N SER A 40 9.10 1.27 -6.49
CA SER A 40 9.33 0.37 -7.61
C SER A 40 9.86 1.11 -8.85
N ILE A 41 9.28 2.26 -9.17
CA ILE A 41 9.71 3.14 -10.27
C ILE A 41 11.16 3.59 -10.07
N ARG A 42 11.54 4.00 -8.86
CA ARG A 42 12.93 4.36 -8.55
C ARG A 42 13.88 3.17 -8.72
N LEU A 43 13.47 1.96 -8.35
CA LEU A 43 14.27 0.74 -8.54
C LEU A 43 14.41 0.39 -10.04
N GLN A 44 13.37 0.60 -10.83
CA GLN A 44 13.43 0.46 -12.29
C GLN A 44 14.42 1.48 -12.91
N GLU A 45 14.37 2.74 -12.47
CA GLU A 45 15.30 3.79 -12.90
C GLU A 45 16.75 3.40 -12.57
N GLN A 46 17.00 2.94 -11.34
CA GLN A 46 18.32 2.47 -10.92
C GLN A 46 18.82 1.31 -11.78
N ALA A 47 17.97 0.35 -12.11
CA ALA A 47 18.32 -0.75 -12.99
C ALA A 47 18.70 -0.27 -14.41
N LEU A 48 17.98 0.73 -14.95
CA LEU A 48 18.32 1.33 -16.24
C LEU A 48 19.66 2.09 -16.19
N VAL A 49 19.93 2.84 -15.13
CA VAL A 49 21.20 3.58 -14.95
C VAL A 49 22.40 2.63 -14.83
N LEU A 50 22.19 1.43 -14.28
CA LEU A 50 23.21 0.40 -14.12
C LEU A 50 23.32 -0.53 -15.35
N ASP A 51 22.60 -0.26 -16.43
CA ASP A 51 22.50 -1.13 -17.61
C ASP A 51 22.12 -2.58 -17.24
N ASP A 52 21.24 -2.76 -16.25
CA ASP A 52 20.77 -4.06 -15.75
C ASP A 52 19.33 -4.38 -16.19
N PRO A 53 19.14 -4.93 -17.41
CA PRO A 53 17.83 -5.24 -17.94
C PRO A 53 17.13 -6.39 -17.21
N ILE A 54 17.87 -7.23 -16.46
CA ILE A 54 17.29 -8.35 -15.70
C ILE A 54 16.59 -7.81 -14.45
N SER A 55 17.26 -6.94 -13.70
CA SER A 55 16.65 -6.27 -12.55
C SER A 55 15.49 -5.39 -12.98
N PHE A 56 15.62 -4.63 -14.07
CA PHE A 56 14.51 -3.86 -14.63
C PHE A 56 13.31 -4.75 -14.94
N ARG A 57 13.51 -5.85 -15.68
CA ARG A 57 12.42 -6.77 -16.06
C ARG A 57 11.71 -7.32 -14.84
N THR A 58 12.47 -7.75 -13.84
CA THR A 58 11.93 -8.35 -12.62
C THR A 58 11.06 -7.33 -11.88
N GLU A 59 11.56 -6.11 -11.72
CA GLU A 59 10.82 -5.07 -11.01
C GLU A 59 9.62 -4.56 -11.81
N TRP A 60 9.74 -4.41 -13.12
CA TRP A 60 8.63 -4.07 -14.02
C TRP A 60 7.50 -5.10 -13.95
N GLN A 61 7.82 -6.40 -13.98
CA GLN A 61 6.81 -7.46 -13.86
C GLN A 61 6.13 -7.42 -12.49
N GLY A 62 6.89 -7.22 -11.41
CA GLY A 62 6.33 -7.07 -10.07
C GLY A 62 5.39 -5.87 -9.97
N PHE A 63 5.82 -4.73 -10.48
CA PHE A 63 5.03 -3.50 -10.57
C PHE A 63 3.71 -3.74 -11.31
N ARG A 64 3.74 -4.31 -12.52
CA ARG A 64 2.55 -4.52 -13.35
C ARG A 64 1.54 -5.47 -12.68
N ARG A 65 2.04 -6.49 -12.00
CA ARG A 65 1.22 -7.46 -11.26
C ARG A 65 0.51 -6.81 -10.06
N ALA A 66 1.20 -5.94 -9.32
CA ALA A 66 0.59 -5.18 -8.23
C ALA A 66 -0.37 -4.09 -8.73
N LEU A 67 -0.02 -3.40 -9.82
CA LEU A 67 -0.86 -2.36 -10.43
C LEU A 67 -2.21 -2.92 -10.90
N ALA A 68 -2.24 -4.13 -11.47
CA ALA A 68 -3.49 -4.75 -11.90
C ALA A 68 -4.49 -4.94 -10.74
N VAL A 69 -4.01 -5.35 -9.56
CA VAL A 69 -4.84 -5.46 -8.36
C VAL A 69 -5.29 -4.08 -7.88
N HIS A 70 -4.36 -3.12 -7.84
CA HIS A 70 -4.62 -1.77 -7.35
C HIS A 70 -5.63 -1.01 -8.21
N VAL A 71 -5.50 -1.05 -9.54
CA VAL A 71 -6.48 -0.45 -10.47
C VAL A 71 -7.87 -1.02 -10.24
N ALA A 72 -8.00 -2.34 -10.04
CA ALA A 72 -9.30 -2.95 -9.74
C ALA A 72 -9.88 -2.47 -8.39
N MET A 73 -9.04 -2.21 -7.39
CA MET A 73 -9.44 -1.59 -6.14
C MET A 73 -9.84 -0.11 -6.33
N GLU A 74 -9.17 0.61 -7.21
CA GLU A 74 -9.46 2.00 -7.53
C GLU A 74 -10.77 2.16 -8.28
N GLU A 75 -11.05 1.32 -9.28
CA GLU A 75 -12.35 1.36 -9.98
C GLU A 75 -13.50 1.15 -8.98
N ALA A 76 -13.36 0.18 -8.06
CA ALA A 76 -14.34 -0.05 -7.01
C ALA A 76 -14.45 1.13 -6.02
N MET A 77 -13.33 1.80 -5.71
CA MET A 77 -13.30 3.01 -4.90
C MET A 77 -13.95 4.20 -5.63
N PHE A 78 -13.70 4.37 -6.92
CA PHE A 78 -14.14 5.52 -7.69
C PHE A 78 -15.66 5.60 -7.75
N ASP A 79 -16.34 4.47 -7.91
CA ASP A 79 -17.79 4.40 -7.81
C ASP A 79 -18.31 4.98 -6.48
N VAL A 80 -17.68 4.62 -5.36
CA VAL A 80 -18.05 5.12 -4.03
C VAL A 80 -17.77 6.62 -3.89
N LEU A 81 -16.63 7.08 -4.42
CA LEU A 81 -16.22 8.46 -4.29
C LEU A 81 -17.03 9.39 -5.19
N ASP A 82 -17.52 8.90 -6.31
CA ASP A 82 -18.41 9.66 -7.21
C ASP A 82 -19.79 9.88 -6.55
N GLU A 83 -20.30 8.87 -5.83
CA GLU A 83 -21.54 8.97 -5.01
C GLU A 83 -21.44 10.10 -3.96
N VAL A 84 -20.32 10.23 -3.25
CA VAL A 84 -20.13 11.27 -2.21
C VAL A 84 -19.56 12.59 -2.74
N GLY A 85 -19.06 12.57 -3.98
CA GLY A 85 -18.41 13.70 -4.65
C GLY A 85 -19.33 14.46 -5.62
N ASN A 86 -20.57 13.98 -5.84
CA ASN A 86 -21.50 14.50 -6.84
C ASN A 86 -20.90 14.49 -8.27
N GLY A 87 -20.30 13.38 -8.70
CA GLY A 87 -19.76 13.26 -10.06
C GLY A 87 -18.32 13.78 -10.24
N ALA A 88 -17.63 14.11 -9.15
CA ALA A 88 -16.31 14.74 -9.21
C ALA A 88 -15.24 13.88 -9.90
N LEU A 89 -15.32 12.54 -9.80
CA LEU A 89 -14.34 11.65 -10.42
C LEU A 89 -14.62 11.43 -11.91
N GLN A 90 -15.88 11.34 -12.28
CA GLN A 90 -16.25 11.33 -13.70
C GLN A 90 -15.78 12.63 -14.38
N ALA A 91 -15.93 13.77 -13.70
CA ALA A 91 -15.49 15.06 -14.21
C ALA A 91 -13.96 15.15 -14.36
N SER A 92 -13.19 14.46 -13.51
CA SER A 92 -11.72 14.46 -13.59
C SER A 92 -11.15 13.46 -14.60
N ARG A 93 -11.98 12.59 -15.19
CA ARG A 93 -11.58 11.59 -16.21
C ARG A 93 -10.48 10.63 -15.72
N THR A 94 -10.43 10.30 -14.44
CA THR A 94 -9.41 9.39 -13.86
C THR A 94 -9.39 8.01 -14.55
N GLY A 95 -10.55 7.44 -14.88
CA GLY A 95 -10.60 6.18 -15.64
C GLY A 95 -9.96 6.26 -17.05
N ALA A 96 -9.97 7.43 -17.70
CA ALA A 96 -9.26 7.60 -18.98
C ALA A 96 -7.74 7.65 -18.79
N GLU A 97 -7.25 8.01 -17.60
CA GLU A 97 -5.83 7.98 -17.28
C GLU A 97 -5.32 6.53 -17.19
N HIS A 98 -6.10 5.60 -16.63
CA HIS A 98 -5.79 4.16 -16.63
C HIS A 98 -5.59 3.62 -18.06
N ASP A 99 -6.49 3.94 -19.00
CA ASP A 99 -6.36 3.54 -20.41
C ASP A 99 -5.12 4.13 -21.09
N GLU A 100 -4.76 5.36 -20.75
CA GLU A 100 -3.57 6.02 -21.27
C GLU A 100 -2.27 5.45 -20.68
N ASP A 101 -2.28 5.13 -19.39
CA ASP A 101 -1.18 4.47 -18.70
C ASP A 101 -0.96 3.07 -19.24
N GLU A 102 -2.01 2.29 -19.45
CA GLU A 102 -1.94 0.94 -20.02
C GLU A 102 -1.34 0.96 -21.43
N ARG A 103 -1.78 1.90 -22.28
CA ARG A 103 -1.20 2.09 -23.62
C ARG A 103 0.27 2.48 -23.58
N SER A 104 0.68 3.26 -22.59
CA SER A 104 2.09 3.63 -22.41
C SER A 104 2.91 2.46 -21.85
N ALA A 105 2.36 1.66 -20.94
CA ALA A 105 2.99 0.48 -20.38
C ALA A 105 3.25 -0.58 -21.46
N ALA A 106 2.30 -0.79 -22.37
CA ALA A 106 2.46 -1.70 -23.51
C ALA A 106 3.68 -1.34 -24.41
N ARG A 107 4.09 -0.07 -24.46
CA ARG A 107 5.30 0.34 -25.18
C ARG A 107 6.57 -0.05 -24.43
N VAL A 108 6.54 0.00 -23.10
CA VAL A 108 7.63 -0.51 -22.24
C VAL A 108 7.75 -2.02 -22.43
N ASP A 109 6.63 -2.75 -22.43
CA ASP A 109 6.61 -4.20 -22.68
C ASP A 109 7.20 -4.55 -24.05
N ALA A 110 6.80 -3.82 -25.10
CA ALA A 110 7.33 -4.02 -26.44
C ALA A 110 8.85 -3.74 -26.53
N ALA A 111 9.33 -2.67 -25.90
CA ALA A 111 10.75 -2.34 -25.86
C ALA A 111 11.56 -3.36 -25.07
N LEU A 112 11.02 -3.84 -23.94
CA LEU A 112 11.64 -4.87 -23.10
C LEU A 112 11.75 -6.22 -23.84
N ALA A 113 10.75 -6.56 -24.65
CA ALA A 113 10.75 -7.75 -25.49
C ALA A 113 11.73 -7.66 -26.66
N ALA A 114 11.93 -6.46 -27.22
CA ALA A 114 12.91 -6.21 -28.28
C ALA A 114 14.36 -6.30 -27.80
N GLY A 115 14.61 -6.12 -26.50
CA GLY A 115 15.96 -6.18 -25.90
C GLY A 115 16.85 -4.99 -26.23
N ASP A 116 16.29 -3.91 -26.79
CA ASP A 116 17.00 -2.66 -27.06
C ASP A 116 16.88 -1.74 -25.83
N LEU A 117 17.99 -1.53 -25.13
CA LEU A 117 18.05 -0.73 -23.92
C LEU A 117 17.74 0.76 -24.16
N SER A 118 18.09 1.30 -25.33
CA SER A 118 17.80 2.69 -25.68
C SER A 118 16.30 2.88 -25.91
N MET A 119 15.66 1.96 -26.64
CA MET A 119 14.21 1.95 -26.81
C MET A 119 13.49 1.77 -25.47
N LEU A 120 14.01 0.89 -24.61
CA LEU A 120 13.45 0.65 -23.29
C LEU A 120 13.50 1.91 -22.43
N PHE A 121 14.67 2.56 -22.37
CA PHE A 121 14.84 3.81 -21.61
C PHE A 121 13.88 4.90 -22.10
N ALA A 122 13.73 5.08 -23.41
CA ALA A 122 12.83 6.08 -23.98
C ALA A 122 11.35 5.79 -23.71
N ALA A 123 10.92 4.54 -23.88
CA ALA A 123 9.56 4.11 -23.60
C ALA A 123 9.23 4.24 -22.10
N TRP A 124 10.14 3.76 -21.24
CA TRP A 124 10.00 3.86 -19.79
C TRP A 124 9.97 5.31 -19.32
N THR A 125 10.84 6.20 -19.82
CA THR A 125 10.84 7.63 -19.43
C THR A 125 9.51 8.31 -19.73
N THR A 126 8.90 7.97 -20.88
CA THR A 126 7.58 8.49 -21.27
C THR A 126 6.49 7.98 -20.33
N TRP A 127 6.49 6.68 -20.04
CA TRP A 127 5.55 6.06 -19.11
C TRP A 127 5.72 6.61 -17.68
N HIS A 128 6.95 6.66 -17.18
CA HIS A 128 7.33 7.16 -15.86
C HIS A 128 6.76 8.55 -15.58
N GLY A 129 7.00 9.52 -16.46
CA GLY A 129 6.51 10.88 -16.29
C GLY A 129 4.97 10.99 -16.38
N ARG A 130 4.32 10.05 -17.07
CA ARG A 130 2.85 9.97 -17.10
C ARG A 130 2.30 9.37 -15.81
N HIS A 131 2.77 8.18 -15.44
CA HIS A 131 2.27 7.44 -14.28
C HIS A 131 2.45 8.25 -12.99
N LEU A 132 3.59 8.92 -12.79
CA LEU A 132 3.76 9.77 -11.60
C LEU A 132 2.80 10.97 -11.54
N ARG A 133 2.41 11.53 -12.69
CA ARG A 133 1.40 12.60 -12.74
C ARG A 133 0.01 12.05 -12.45
N HIS A 134 -0.30 10.86 -12.96
CA HIS A 134 -1.54 10.15 -12.67
C HIS A 134 -1.70 9.90 -11.16
N LEU A 135 -0.71 9.28 -10.50
CA LEU A 135 -0.74 9.07 -9.04
C LEU A 135 -0.96 10.38 -8.25
N ALA A 136 -0.32 11.47 -8.70
CA ALA A 136 -0.48 12.78 -8.05
C ALA A 136 -1.87 13.40 -8.27
N ASN A 137 -2.44 13.26 -9.47
CA ASN A 137 -3.78 13.74 -9.79
C ASN A 137 -4.83 13.00 -8.96
N GLU A 138 -4.75 11.67 -8.90
CA GLU A 138 -5.63 10.86 -8.09
C GLU A 138 -5.58 11.27 -6.63
N GLU A 139 -4.38 11.38 -6.05
CA GLU A 139 -4.21 11.81 -4.66
C GLU A 139 -4.84 13.18 -4.39
N GLN A 140 -4.72 14.13 -5.33
CA GLN A 140 -5.33 15.45 -5.22
C GLN A 140 -6.86 15.41 -5.18
N ILE A 141 -7.47 14.52 -5.98
CA ILE A 141 -8.94 14.43 -6.11
C ILE A 141 -9.54 13.52 -5.03
N VAL A 142 -8.96 12.34 -4.84
CA VAL A 142 -9.47 11.26 -3.99
C VAL A 142 -9.35 11.60 -2.51
N THR A 143 -8.18 12.11 -2.07
CA THR A 143 -7.91 12.37 -0.65
C THR A 143 -9.02 13.16 0.06
N PRO A 144 -9.51 14.31 -0.44
CA PRO A 144 -10.58 15.04 0.22
C PRO A 144 -11.94 14.31 0.20
N LEU A 145 -12.18 13.42 -0.76
CA LEU A 145 -13.42 12.66 -0.87
C LEU A 145 -13.46 11.45 0.06
N THR A 146 -12.32 10.78 0.31
CA THR A 146 -12.25 9.63 1.23
C THR A 146 -12.81 9.96 2.62
N MET A 147 -12.60 11.19 3.09
CA MET A 147 -13.10 11.65 4.39
C MET A 147 -14.63 11.81 4.45
N LYS A 148 -15.29 11.94 3.29
CA LYS A 148 -16.75 12.08 3.16
C LYS A 148 -17.48 10.73 3.12
N THR A 149 -16.78 9.64 2.88
CA THR A 149 -17.36 8.28 2.80
C THR A 149 -17.95 7.78 4.12
N GLY A 150 -17.58 8.41 5.25
CA GLY A 150 -18.13 8.06 6.55
C GLY A 150 -17.72 9.05 7.64
N ALA A 151 -18.61 9.25 8.61
CA ALA A 151 -18.42 10.23 9.70
C ALA A 151 -17.29 9.85 10.67
N THR A 152 -17.03 8.55 10.86
CA THR A 152 -16.01 8.05 11.78
C THR A 152 -14.95 7.23 11.04
N PRO A 153 -13.72 7.08 11.59
CA PRO A 153 -12.72 6.17 11.03
C PRO A 153 -13.26 4.75 10.80
N GLN A 154 -14.05 4.22 11.74
CA GLN A 154 -14.64 2.88 11.64
C GLN A 154 -15.70 2.79 10.54
N ALA A 155 -16.50 3.84 10.34
CA ALA A 155 -17.45 3.89 9.23
C ALA A 155 -16.74 3.90 7.87
N ARG A 156 -15.64 4.66 7.75
CA ARG A 156 -14.78 4.63 6.55
C ARG A 156 -14.11 3.27 6.36
N GLY A 157 -13.67 2.63 7.44
CA GLY A 157 -13.13 1.27 7.38
C GLY A 157 -14.14 0.25 6.85
N ARG A 158 -15.42 0.35 7.25
CA ARG A 158 -16.51 -0.45 6.67
C ARG A 158 -16.72 -0.19 5.18
N VAL A 159 -16.65 1.07 4.74
CA VAL A 159 -16.73 1.37 3.29
C VAL A 159 -15.58 0.70 2.53
N VAL A 160 -14.34 0.81 3.02
CA VAL A 160 -13.19 0.14 2.39
C VAL A 160 -13.38 -1.38 2.41
N HIS A 161 -13.90 -1.95 3.49
CA HIS A 161 -14.19 -3.38 3.58
C HIS A 161 -15.22 -3.84 2.54
N ASP A 162 -16.42 -3.25 2.58
CA ASP A 162 -17.58 -3.71 1.82
C ASP A 162 -17.44 -3.41 0.32
N ARG A 163 -16.87 -2.25 -0.01
CA ARG A 163 -16.88 -1.72 -1.37
C ARG A 163 -15.56 -1.86 -2.10
N ILE A 164 -14.45 -2.10 -1.40
CA ILE A 164 -13.11 -2.16 -2.04
C ILE A 164 -12.47 -3.51 -1.81
N LEU A 165 -12.21 -3.92 -0.56
CA LEU A 165 -11.50 -5.16 -0.27
C LEU A 165 -12.33 -6.40 -0.62
N THR A 166 -13.57 -6.50 -0.13
CA THR A 166 -14.40 -7.70 -0.37
C THR A 166 -14.63 -7.98 -1.86
N PRO A 167 -14.88 -6.98 -2.74
CA PRO A 167 -14.97 -7.22 -4.17
C PRO A 167 -13.66 -7.63 -4.86
N THR A 168 -12.50 -7.30 -4.29
CA THR A 168 -11.18 -7.45 -4.94
C THR A 168 -10.32 -8.54 -4.33
N GLU A 169 -10.67 -9.05 -3.14
CA GLU A 169 -9.83 -9.98 -2.39
C GLU A 169 -9.68 -11.37 -3.05
N GLY A 170 -10.54 -11.66 -4.03
CA GLY A 170 -10.51 -12.87 -4.86
C GLY A 170 -9.77 -12.70 -6.18
N LEU A 171 -9.22 -11.52 -6.47
CA LEU A 171 -8.42 -11.30 -7.67
C LEU A 171 -7.14 -12.15 -7.62
N PRO A 172 -6.63 -12.56 -8.81
CA PRO A 172 -5.29 -13.11 -8.89
C PRO A 172 -4.30 -12.15 -8.22
N ASP A 173 -3.35 -12.72 -7.48
CA ASP A 173 -2.23 -11.99 -6.89
C ASP A 173 -2.57 -10.97 -5.81
N PHE A 174 -3.82 -10.92 -5.30
CA PHE A 174 -4.19 -10.01 -4.22
C PHE A 174 -3.29 -10.18 -2.98
N ASP A 175 -3.13 -11.41 -2.48
CA ASP A 175 -2.27 -11.67 -1.31
C ASP A 175 -0.79 -11.39 -1.63
N TRP A 176 -0.37 -11.69 -2.86
CA TRP A 176 0.99 -11.40 -3.30
C TRP A 176 1.26 -9.89 -3.35
N SER A 177 0.31 -9.09 -3.83
CA SER A 177 0.44 -7.63 -3.92
C SER A 177 0.51 -7.00 -2.53
N VAL A 178 -0.27 -7.49 -1.57
CA VAL A 178 -0.17 -7.09 -0.15
C VAL A 178 1.25 -7.34 0.38
N GLY A 179 1.81 -8.52 0.15
CA GLY A 179 3.18 -8.85 0.54
C GLY A 179 4.22 -7.97 -0.17
N TRP A 180 4.02 -7.69 -1.46
CA TRP A 180 4.89 -6.84 -2.26
C TRP A 180 4.90 -5.39 -1.73
N VAL A 181 3.75 -4.82 -1.41
CA VAL A 181 3.63 -3.48 -0.82
C VAL A 181 4.32 -3.43 0.55
N VAL A 182 4.04 -4.39 1.43
CA VAL A 182 4.65 -4.46 2.77
C VAL A 182 6.17 -4.54 2.69
N ARG A 183 6.71 -5.35 1.77
CA ARG A 183 8.16 -5.46 1.56
C ARG A 183 8.77 -4.12 1.15
N LEU A 184 8.20 -3.46 0.13
CA LEU A 184 8.74 -2.19 -0.36
C LEU A 184 8.65 -1.07 0.68
N LEU A 185 7.53 -0.97 1.40
CA LEU A 185 7.38 -0.01 2.49
C LEU A 185 8.32 -0.34 3.67
N GLY A 186 8.54 -1.62 3.96
CA GLY A 186 9.38 -2.10 5.06
C GLY A 186 10.87 -1.86 4.82
N GLU A 187 11.28 -1.86 3.56
CA GLU A 187 12.67 -1.63 3.15
C GLU A 187 12.96 -0.14 2.89
N PHE A 188 12.05 0.55 2.19
CA PHE A 188 12.31 1.90 1.67
C PHE A 188 11.43 3.00 2.27
N GLY A 189 10.33 2.64 2.93
CA GLY A 189 9.36 3.60 3.46
C GLY A 189 8.55 4.29 2.37
N SER A 190 8.27 5.57 2.59
CA SER A 190 7.52 6.42 1.66
C SER A 190 8.21 7.77 1.52
N THR A 191 7.73 8.59 0.59
CA THR A 191 8.18 9.97 0.42
C THR A 191 8.07 10.81 1.71
N ALA A 192 7.12 10.49 2.59
CA ALA A 192 6.82 11.29 3.78
C ALA A 192 7.18 10.60 5.11
N GLN A 193 7.48 9.30 5.10
CA GLN A 193 7.58 8.50 6.33
C GLN A 193 8.66 7.43 6.22
N PRO A 194 9.43 7.18 7.29
CA PRO A 194 10.44 6.13 7.32
C PRO A 194 9.78 4.73 7.23
N PRO A 195 10.55 3.67 6.90
CA PRO A 195 10.03 2.33 6.64
C PRO A 195 9.08 1.78 7.71
N ARG A 196 9.50 1.89 8.97
CA ARG A 196 8.72 1.49 10.16
C ARG A 196 7.34 2.15 10.22
N VAL A 197 7.26 3.45 9.94
CA VAL A 197 6.01 4.20 10.01
C VAL A 197 5.11 3.92 8.81
N ALA A 198 5.67 3.90 7.58
CA ALA A 198 4.90 3.66 6.37
C ALA A 198 4.26 2.26 6.37
N THR A 199 5.05 1.24 6.74
CA THR A 199 4.60 -0.16 6.84
C THR A 199 3.48 -0.30 7.86
N ARG A 200 3.64 0.31 9.04
CA ARG A 200 2.61 0.33 10.07
C ARG A 200 1.32 0.96 9.59
N VAL A 201 1.39 2.14 8.97
CA VAL A 201 0.20 2.85 8.49
C VAL A 201 -0.56 1.99 7.47
N TYR A 202 0.16 1.31 6.57
CA TYR A 202 -0.46 0.37 5.62
C TYR A 202 -1.10 -0.84 6.33
N ALA A 203 -0.33 -1.59 7.11
CA ALA A 203 -0.79 -2.82 7.76
C ALA A 203 -1.96 -2.57 8.72
N TRP A 204 -1.92 -1.46 9.45
CA TRP A 204 -2.99 -1.10 10.36
C TRP A 204 -4.24 -0.60 9.65
N GLY A 205 -4.08 0.16 8.54
CA GLY A 205 -5.19 0.50 7.65
C GLY A 205 -5.88 -0.76 7.11
N LEU A 206 -5.09 -1.75 6.70
CA LEU A 206 -5.56 -3.03 6.20
C LEU A 206 -6.33 -3.83 7.27
N GLN A 207 -5.75 -4.05 8.45
CA GLN A 207 -6.43 -4.75 9.56
C GLN A 207 -7.78 -4.10 9.91
N ASN A 208 -7.85 -2.76 9.87
CA ASN A 208 -9.07 -2.03 10.21
C ASN A 208 -10.12 -2.01 9.09
N ALA A 209 -9.78 -2.47 7.89
CA ALA A 209 -10.70 -2.70 6.79
C ALA A 209 -10.99 -4.19 6.56
N CYS A 210 -10.35 -5.09 7.31
CA CYS A 210 -10.57 -6.52 7.19
C CYS A 210 -11.62 -7.03 8.17
N SER A 211 -12.43 -7.99 7.72
CA SER A 211 -13.11 -8.92 8.61
C SER A 211 -12.12 -9.81 9.35
N ARG A 212 -12.59 -10.55 10.35
CA ARG A 212 -11.75 -11.51 11.09
C ARG A 212 -11.11 -12.56 10.18
N SER A 213 -11.88 -13.15 9.27
CA SER A 213 -11.37 -14.18 8.34
C SER A 213 -10.36 -13.60 7.35
N GLN A 214 -10.64 -12.42 6.81
CA GLN A 214 -9.72 -11.70 5.92
C GLN A 214 -8.39 -11.41 6.61
N TRP A 215 -8.42 -10.86 7.83
CA TRP A 215 -7.19 -10.55 8.54
C TRP A 215 -6.41 -11.81 8.92
N ARG A 216 -7.07 -12.89 9.34
CA ARG A 216 -6.39 -14.16 9.61
C ARG A 216 -5.64 -14.70 8.40
N ARG A 217 -6.15 -14.48 7.18
CA ARG A 217 -5.49 -14.83 5.92
C ARG A 217 -4.32 -13.89 5.61
N LEU A 218 -4.52 -12.58 5.73
CA LEU A 218 -3.54 -11.57 5.31
C LEU A 218 -2.43 -11.31 6.34
N ARG A 219 -2.70 -11.51 7.64
CA ARG A 219 -1.71 -11.32 8.71
C ARG A 219 -0.40 -12.08 8.49
N PRO A 220 -0.38 -13.39 8.17
CA PRO A 220 0.88 -14.09 7.90
C PRO A 220 1.60 -13.58 6.64
N VAL A 221 0.86 -13.05 5.66
CA VAL A 221 1.45 -12.40 4.47
C VAL A 221 2.19 -11.13 4.88
N VAL A 222 1.54 -10.25 5.64
CA VAL A 222 2.15 -9.02 6.17
C VAL A 222 3.36 -9.35 7.04
N GLN A 223 3.22 -10.31 7.97
CA GLN A 223 4.28 -10.70 8.89
C GLN A 223 5.52 -11.24 8.16
N SER A 224 5.34 -12.08 7.14
CA SER A 224 6.46 -12.69 6.40
C SER A 224 7.22 -11.73 5.50
N HIS A 225 6.63 -10.60 5.12
CA HIS A 225 7.23 -9.58 4.25
C HIS A 225 7.72 -8.34 5.00
N CYS A 226 7.62 -8.35 6.33
CA CYS A 226 8.03 -7.26 7.20
C CYS A 226 9.28 -7.67 7.98
N ALA A 227 10.21 -6.73 8.23
CA ALA A 227 11.33 -6.99 9.12
C ALA A 227 10.82 -7.34 10.53
N PRO A 228 11.38 -8.35 11.22
CA PRO A 228 10.88 -8.83 12.52
C PRO A 228 10.69 -7.70 13.54
N GLU A 229 11.63 -6.76 13.61
CA GLU A 229 11.59 -5.62 14.52
C GLU A 229 10.48 -4.60 14.22
N ILE A 230 10.05 -4.49 12.96
CA ILE A 230 8.90 -3.66 12.57
C ILE A 230 7.61 -4.41 12.93
N TRP A 231 7.55 -5.72 12.67
CA TRP A 231 6.41 -6.55 13.05
C TRP A 231 6.18 -6.57 14.58
N ASP A 232 7.23 -6.74 15.36
CA ASP A 232 7.15 -6.80 16.83
C ASP A 232 6.63 -5.48 17.43
N GLU A 233 7.04 -4.32 16.87
CA GLU A 233 6.45 -3.03 17.24
C GLU A 233 4.96 -2.98 16.90
N MET A 234 4.62 -3.33 15.65
CA MET A 234 3.26 -3.30 15.15
C MET A 234 2.32 -4.20 15.98
N ALA A 235 2.75 -5.40 16.32
CA ALA A 235 2.01 -6.32 17.18
C ALA A 235 1.85 -5.74 18.59
N SER A 236 2.96 -5.38 19.25
CA SER A 236 2.94 -4.97 20.66
C SER A 236 2.29 -3.61 20.93
N GLN A 237 2.43 -2.64 20.03
CA GLN A 237 1.96 -1.27 20.23
C GLN A 237 0.63 -0.96 19.54
N PHE A 238 0.32 -1.68 18.45
CA PHE A 238 -0.86 -1.40 17.62
C PHE A 238 -1.83 -2.58 17.52
N GLY A 239 -1.51 -3.73 18.12
CA GLY A 239 -2.40 -4.89 18.19
C GLY A 239 -2.59 -5.62 16.86
N LEU A 240 -1.58 -5.59 15.98
CA LEU A 240 -1.65 -6.22 14.66
C LEU A 240 -1.60 -7.76 14.72
N ASP A 241 -1.25 -8.33 15.87
CA ASP A 241 -1.42 -9.76 16.18
C ASP A 241 -2.86 -10.13 16.54
N GLY A 242 -3.75 -9.15 16.72
CA GLY A 242 -5.17 -9.34 16.98
C GLY A 242 -5.99 -9.79 15.76
N GLU A 243 -7.29 -9.52 15.84
CA GLU A 243 -8.28 -9.85 14.80
C GLU A 243 -8.53 -8.67 13.86
N GLY A 244 -9.19 -8.92 12.72
CA GLY A 244 -9.71 -7.86 11.87
C GLY A 244 -10.77 -7.03 12.59
N ALA A 245 -10.82 -5.72 12.31
CA ALA A 245 -11.69 -4.79 13.04
C ALA A 245 -13.15 -4.80 12.58
N ILE A 246 -13.44 -5.36 11.40
CA ILE A 246 -14.81 -5.48 10.88
C ILE A 246 -15.44 -6.76 11.43
N GLY A 247 -16.61 -6.60 12.07
CA GLY A 247 -17.38 -7.67 12.70
C GLY A 247 -18.73 -7.90 12.04
#